data_AF-A0A5E4BG34-F1
#
_entry.id   AF-A0A5E4BG34-F1
#
_cell.length_a   1.000
_cell.length_b   1.000
_cell.length_c   1.000
_cell.angle_alpha   90.00
_cell.angle_beta   90.00
_cell.angle_gamma   90.00
#
_symmetry.space_group_name_H-M   'P 1'
#
loop_
_entity.id
_entity.type
_entity.pdbx_description
1 polymer ?
#
loop_
_entity_poly.entity_id
_entity_poly.type
_entity_poly.pdbx_seq_one_letter_code
_entity_poly.pdbx_strand_id
1 'polypeptide(L)'
;MLSYLPGGTAGLQLPSSLPASGNLLDLYSNQGVATPAITVSNSCPAELPHIKPEISETEAKALLKEHQKKDNHNLIERGRRFNIDFRIKELGTLIPKSNDPEMGWNKGTILEASVDYIRKLQKEQQRSKDLES
;
A
#
# COMPACT_ATOMS: atom_id res chain seq x y z
N MET A 1 1.90 -43.12 -12.95
CA MET A 1 3.34 -43.30 -12.69
C MET A 1 4.02 -41.96 -12.90
N LEU A 2 4.67 -41.46 -11.84
CA LEU A 2 5.54 -40.26 -11.74
C LEU A 2 4.91 -38.88 -12.02
N SER A 3 5.18 -37.81 -11.25
CA SER A 3 5.75 -37.61 -9.91
C SER A 3 5.69 -36.10 -9.62
N TYR A 4 5.39 -35.75 -8.38
CA TYR A 4 5.38 -34.41 -7.79
C TYR A 4 6.83 -33.91 -7.54
N LEU A 5 7.11 -32.61 -7.70
CA LEU A 5 8.07 -31.85 -6.86
C LEU A 5 7.89 -30.31 -7.00
N PRO A 6 8.19 -29.51 -5.95
CA PRO A 6 7.78 -28.11 -5.79
C PRO A 6 8.97 -27.09 -5.79
N GLY A 7 8.65 -25.81 -5.88
CA GLY A 7 9.54 -24.67 -5.57
C GLY A 7 8.91 -23.36 -6.06
N GLY A 8 8.60 -22.34 -5.27
CA GLY A 8 9.30 -21.84 -4.09
C GLY A 8 10.07 -20.56 -4.50
N THR A 9 9.38 -19.47 -4.83
CA THR A 9 10.05 -18.18 -5.08
C THR A 9 10.16 -17.40 -3.77
N ALA A 10 11.36 -17.49 -3.20
CA ALA A 10 11.83 -16.74 -2.05
C ALA A 10 11.88 -15.23 -2.32
N GLY A 11 11.81 -14.47 -1.23
CA GLY A 11 11.70 -13.02 -1.20
C GLY A 11 12.86 -12.26 -1.86
N LEU A 12 12.53 -11.02 -2.25
CA LEU A 12 13.47 -10.00 -2.69
C LEU A 12 14.47 -9.69 -1.57
N GLN A 13 15.66 -10.26 -1.66
CA GLN A 13 16.79 -9.97 -0.78
C GLN A 13 17.61 -8.82 -1.36
N LEU A 14 17.62 -7.68 -0.67
CA LEU A 14 18.51 -6.56 -0.95
C LEU A 14 19.97 -6.98 -0.66
N PRO A 15 20.95 -6.72 -1.55
CA PRO A 15 22.35 -6.89 -1.22
C PRO A 15 22.83 -5.70 -0.38
N SER A 16 22.98 -5.91 0.93
CA SER A 16 23.72 -5.04 1.84
C SER A 16 25.20 -5.44 1.86
N SER A 17 26.06 -4.66 1.21
CA SER A 17 27.51 -4.78 1.34
C SER A 17 28.10 -3.53 2.01
N LEU A 18 28.09 -3.51 3.34
CA LEU A 18 29.02 -2.68 4.11
C LEU A 18 30.35 -3.46 4.19
N PRO A 19 31.46 -2.96 3.62
CA PRO A 19 32.77 -3.49 4.00
C PRO A 19 33.08 -3.04 5.43
N ALA A 20 33.21 -4.05 6.28
CA ALA A 20 33.55 -3.94 7.69
C ALA A 20 34.88 -3.19 7.91
N SER A 21 34.88 -2.44 8.99
CA SER A 21 36.05 -1.84 9.63
C SER A 21 37.18 -2.86 9.92
N GLY A 22 38.42 -2.48 9.58
CA GLY A 22 39.69 -3.10 10.01
C GLY A 22 40.73 -3.09 8.89
N ASN A 23 41.99 -2.64 9.01
CA ASN A 23 42.84 -2.42 10.18
C ASN A 23 43.84 -1.27 9.90
N LEU A 24 43.97 -0.37 10.87
CA LEU A 24 45.10 0.55 11.05
C LEU A 24 46.22 -0.30 11.69
N LEU A 25 47.47 -0.24 11.19
CA LEU A 25 48.69 -0.84 11.77
C LEU A 25 49.19 -2.19 11.22
N ASP A 26 49.24 -2.41 9.90
CA ASP A 26 50.15 -3.45 9.37
C ASP A 26 50.58 -3.20 7.92
N LEU A 27 51.62 -2.37 7.70
CA LEU A 27 52.64 -2.59 6.64
C LEU A 27 53.77 -1.54 6.66
N TYR A 28 54.21 -1.08 7.84
CA TYR A 28 55.53 -0.43 7.93
C TYR A 28 56.59 -1.53 8.09
N SER A 29 56.86 -2.28 7.02
CA SER A 29 58.02 -3.17 6.89
C SER A 29 58.35 -3.43 5.42
N ASN A 30 59.19 -2.55 4.88
CA ASN A 30 60.33 -2.84 4.03
C ASN A 30 60.20 -3.95 2.95
N GLN A 31 59.86 -3.57 1.71
CA GLN A 31 60.65 -3.89 0.51
C GLN A 31 60.00 -3.27 -0.73
N GLY A 32 60.83 -2.58 -1.52
CA GLY A 32 60.37 -1.74 -2.62
C GLY A 32 59.81 -2.53 -3.79
N VAL A 33 58.63 -2.13 -4.25
CA VAL A 33 58.24 -2.17 -5.67
C VAL A 33 57.04 -1.23 -5.87
N ALA A 34 57.16 -0.36 -6.86
CA ALA A 34 56.15 0.47 -7.55
C ALA A 34 54.82 0.78 -6.83
N THR A 35 54.65 2.06 -6.51
CA THR A 35 53.38 2.72 -6.18
C THR A 35 52.27 2.40 -7.20
N PRO A 36 51.09 1.91 -6.81
CA PRO A 36 49.93 1.97 -7.70
C PRO A 36 49.43 3.42 -7.73
N ALA A 37 49.32 3.97 -8.94
CA ALA A 37 48.73 5.29 -9.17
C ALA A 37 47.31 5.32 -8.59
N ILE A 38 47.09 6.14 -7.56
CA ILE A 38 45.74 6.45 -7.07
C ILE A 38 45.04 7.20 -8.20
N THR A 39 44.13 6.52 -8.89
CA THR A 39 43.20 7.14 -9.82
C THR A 39 42.30 8.07 -9.02
N VAL A 40 42.54 9.37 -9.08
CA VAL A 40 41.63 10.37 -8.52
C VAL A 40 40.35 10.31 -9.36
N SER A 41 39.25 9.86 -8.76
CA SER A 41 37.94 9.82 -9.39
C SER A 41 37.44 11.25 -9.61
N ASN A 42 37.38 11.71 -10.87
CA ASN A 42 36.83 13.01 -11.27
C ASN A 42 35.29 12.97 -11.41
N SER A 43 34.59 12.24 -10.55
CA SER A 43 33.15 11.99 -10.71
C SER A 43 32.24 13.17 -10.37
N CYS A 44 32.77 14.28 -9.85
CA CYS A 44 31.99 15.50 -9.59
C CYS A 44 32.81 16.73 -9.95
N PRO A 45 32.42 17.52 -10.98
CA PRO A 45 33.03 18.82 -11.20
C PRO A 45 32.66 19.74 -10.03
N ALA A 46 33.67 20.18 -9.30
CA ALA A 46 33.55 21.19 -8.26
C ALA A 46 33.59 22.58 -8.89
N GLU A 47 32.45 23.03 -9.42
CA GLU A 47 32.01 24.44 -9.48
C GLU A 47 30.73 24.54 -10.32
N LEU A 48 29.60 24.73 -9.65
CA LEU A 48 28.35 25.18 -10.27
C LEU A 48 28.13 26.64 -9.87
N PRO A 49 28.32 27.62 -10.77
CA PRO A 49 27.99 29.02 -10.52
C PRO A 49 26.48 29.20 -10.71
N HIS A 50 25.69 28.59 -9.82
CA HIS A 50 24.30 28.93 -9.54
C HIS A 50 23.87 28.07 -8.34
N ILE A 51 24.03 28.63 -7.15
CA ILE A 51 23.35 28.15 -5.95
C ILE A 51 21.87 28.08 -6.33
N LYS A 52 21.31 26.87 -6.31
CA LYS A 52 19.87 26.64 -6.52
C LYS A 52 19.11 27.69 -5.71
N PRO A 53 18.14 28.43 -6.27
CA PRO A 53 17.33 29.32 -5.47
C PRO A 53 16.77 28.49 -4.32
N GLU A 54 17.23 28.82 -3.11
CA GLU A 54 16.76 28.21 -1.89
C GLU A 54 15.24 28.43 -1.91
N ILE A 55 14.49 27.33 -1.95
CA ILE A 55 13.02 27.36 -1.98
C ILE A 55 12.63 28.29 -0.84
N SER A 56 12.04 29.45 -1.14
CA SER A 56 11.80 30.47 -0.13
C SER A 56 11.04 29.82 1.02
N GLU A 57 11.35 30.18 2.27
CA GLU A 57 10.68 29.60 3.44
C GLU A 57 9.15 29.70 3.33
N THR A 58 8.66 30.71 2.60
CA THR A 58 7.25 30.90 2.23
C THR A 58 6.73 29.85 1.25
N GLU A 59 7.48 29.50 0.22
CA GLU A 59 7.15 28.45 -0.75
C GLU A 59 7.22 27.06 -0.12
N ALA A 60 8.24 26.79 0.71
CA ALA A 60 8.34 25.55 1.48
C ALA A 60 7.12 25.34 2.41
N LYS A 61 6.69 26.41 3.11
CA LYS A 61 5.48 26.38 3.95
C LYS A 61 4.21 26.21 3.13
N ALA A 62 4.14 26.78 1.92
CA ALA A 62 2.99 26.60 1.02
C ALA A 62 2.87 25.16 0.53
N LEU A 63 3.98 24.55 0.11
CA LEU A 63 4.02 23.14 -0.32
C LEU A 63 3.64 22.17 0.81
N LEU A 64 4.07 22.44 2.04
CA LEU A 64 3.68 21.63 3.20
C LEU A 64 2.17 21.71 3.47
N LYS A 65 1.58 22.92 3.36
CA LYS A 65 0.13 23.10 3.51
C LYS A 65 -0.65 22.41 2.40
N GLU A 66 -0.16 22.41 1.17
CA GLU A 66 -0.76 21.67 0.06
C GLU A 66 -0.73 20.16 0.32
N HIS A 67 0.41 19.64 0.77
CA HIS A 67 0.54 18.22 1.16
C HIS A 67 -0.44 17.85 2.27
N GLN A 68 -0.53 18.67 3.32
CA GLN A 68 -1.44 18.45 4.44
C GLN A 68 -2.90 18.43 4.01
N LYS A 69 -3.31 19.32 3.09
CA LYS A 69 -4.67 19.31 2.53
C LYS A 69 -4.96 18.02 1.79
N LYS A 70 -4.01 17.52 0.99
CA LYS A 70 -4.13 16.24 0.27
C LYS A 70 -4.23 15.07 1.25
N ASP A 71 -3.42 15.05 2.30
CA ASP A 71 -3.47 14.00 3.32
C ASP A 71 -4.80 14.02 4.11
N ASN A 72 -5.28 15.21 4.47
CA ASN A 72 -6.59 15.37 5.11
C ASN A 72 -7.71 14.88 4.20
N HIS A 73 -7.68 15.23 2.90
CA HIS A 73 -8.63 14.71 1.93
C HIS A 73 -8.59 13.18 1.85
N ASN A 74 -7.39 12.60 1.75
CA ASN A 74 -7.21 11.14 1.70
C ASN A 74 -7.72 10.42 2.95
N LEU A 75 -7.54 11.04 4.12
CA LEU A 75 -8.02 10.48 5.39
C LEU A 75 -9.56 10.42 5.42
N ILE A 76 -10.22 11.51 5.02
CA ILE A 76 -11.69 11.57 4.98
C ILE A 76 -12.25 10.57 3.96
N GLU A 77 -11.67 10.51 2.77
CA GLU A 77 -12.12 9.56 1.74
C GLU A 77 -11.91 8.11 2.16
N ARG A 78 -10.78 7.81 2.83
CA ARG A 78 -10.55 6.49 3.40
C ARG A 78 -11.60 6.14 4.45
N GLY A 79 -11.96 7.09 5.32
CA GLY A 79 -13.06 6.93 6.29
C GLY A 79 -14.41 6.66 5.60
N ARG A 80 -14.74 7.42 4.55
CA ARG A 80 -15.97 7.21 3.75
C ARG A 80 -16.02 5.80 3.15
N ARG A 81 -14.92 5.33 2.57
CA ARG A 81 -14.80 3.97 2.00
C ARG A 81 -15.01 2.89 3.05
N PHE A 82 -14.40 3.04 4.22
CA PHE A 82 -14.60 2.10 5.32
C PHE A 82 -16.04 2.05 5.79
N ASN A 83 -16.70 3.20 5.94
CA ASN A 83 -18.10 3.24 6.35
C ASN A 83 -18.99 2.53 5.32
N ILE A 84 -18.80 2.77 4.02
CA ILE A 84 -19.57 2.08 2.96
C ILE A 84 -19.33 0.57 3.01
N ASP A 85 -18.08 0.15 3.09
CA ASP A 85 -17.72 -1.27 3.13
C ASP A 85 -18.30 -1.96 4.37
N PHE A 86 -18.35 -1.25 5.50
CA PHE A 86 -19.00 -1.73 6.71
C PHE A 86 -20.50 -1.91 6.51
N ARG A 87 -21.19 -0.92 5.95
CA ARG A 87 -22.65 -1.02 5.67
C ARG A 87 -22.98 -2.15 4.72
N ILE A 88 -22.18 -2.36 3.68
CA ILE A 88 -22.38 -3.49 2.76
C ILE A 88 -22.22 -4.81 3.51
N LYS A 89 -21.16 -4.96 4.34
CA LYS A 89 -20.98 -6.19 5.13
C LYS A 89 -22.13 -6.42 6.12
N GLU A 90 -22.60 -5.36 6.78
CA GLU A 90 -23.73 -5.39 7.70
C GLU A 90 -25.01 -5.88 7.02
N LEU A 91 -25.33 -5.34 5.84
CA LEU A 91 -26.44 -5.82 5.00
C LEU A 91 -26.32 -7.32 4.70
N GLY A 92 -25.12 -7.78 4.39
CA GLY A 92 -24.83 -9.20 4.14
C GLY A 92 -25.13 -10.13 5.32
N THR A 93 -25.28 -9.60 6.54
CA THR A 93 -25.70 -10.38 7.72
C THR A 93 -27.20 -10.41 7.93
N LEU A 94 -27.93 -9.43 7.39
CA LEU A 94 -29.38 -9.28 7.55
C LEU A 94 -30.17 -10.03 6.47
N ILE A 95 -29.54 -10.34 5.34
CA ILE A 95 -30.18 -11.04 4.21
C ILE A 95 -30.25 -12.54 4.50
N PRO A 96 -31.41 -13.20 4.26
CA PRO A 96 -31.51 -14.65 4.34
C PRO A 96 -30.57 -15.32 3.33
N LYS A 97 -29.66 -16.16 3.80
CA LYS A 97 -28.70 -16.83 2.91
C LYS A 97 -29.33 -18.04 2.24
N SER A 98 -29.16 -18.16 0.92
CA SER A 98 -29.40 -19.41 0.21
C SER A 98 -28.38 -20.44 0.68
N ASN A 99 -28.80 -21.71 0.78
CA ASN A 99 -27.92 -22.81 1.18
C ASN A 99 -26.99 -23.28 0.04
N ASP A 100 -26.76 -22.43 -0.95
CA ASP A 100 -26.03 -22.75 -2.17
C ASP A 100 -24.52 -22.56 -1.94
N PRO A 101 -23.72 -23.63 -1.99
CA PRO A 101 -22.27 -23.56 -1.80
C PRO A 101 -21.55 -22.69 -2.84
N GLU A 102 -22.14 -22.47 -4.01
CA GLU A 102 -21.56 -21.66 -5.09
C GLU A 102 -21.84 -20.15 -4.93
N MET A 103 -22.70 -19.75 -3.99
CA MET A 103 -23.10 -18.35 -3.86
C MET A 103 -22.01 -17.51 -3.20
N GLY A 104 -21.18 -16.88 -4.04
CA GLY A 104 -20.16 -15.93 -3.62
C GLY A 104 -20.76 -14.62 -3.11
N TRP A 105 -20.71 -14.40 -1.79
CA TRP A 105 -21.11 -13.14 -1.15
C TRP A 105 -20.06 -12.05 -1.39
N ASN A 106 -20.26 -11.26 -2.44
CA ASN A 106 -19.45 -10.12 -2.81
C ASN A 106 -20.27 -8.82 -2.72
N LYS A 107 -19.64 -7.66 -2.93
CA LYS A 107 -20.33 -6.37 -2.81
C LYS A 107 -21.56 -6.27 -3.72
N GLY A 108 -21.48 -6.78 -4.95
CA GLY A 108 -22.59 -6.76 -5.90
C GLY A 108 -23.74 -7.66 -5.46
N THR A 109 -23.45 -8.92 -5.14
CA THR A 109 -24.48 -9.90 -4.76
C THR A 109 -25.15 -9.56 -3.42
N ILE A 110 -24.41 -8.99 -2.46
CA ILE A 110 -25.01 -8.47 -1.22
C ILE A 110 -26.01 -7.36 -1.53
N LEU A 111 -25.65 -6.40 -2.38
CA LEU A 111 -26.53 -5.29 -2.72
C LEU A 111 -27.78 -5.76 -3.47
N GLU A 112 -27.61 -6.64 -4.44
CA GLU A 112 -28.72 -7.22 -5.20
C GLU A 112 -29.71 -7.96 -4.29
N ALA A 113 -29.20 -8.87 -3.46
CA ALA A 113 -30.03 -9.62 -2.52
C ALA A 113 -30.66 -8.73 -1.43
N SER A 114 -29.99 -7.64 -1.03
CA SER A 114 -30.57 -6.63 -0.12
C SER A 114 -31.83 -6.01 -0.72
N VAL A 115 -31.76 -5.60 -1.98
CA VAL A 115 -32.86 -4.92 -2.66
C VAL A 115 -34.05 -5.86 -2.82
N ASP A 116 -33.81 -7.11 -3.23
CA ASP A 116 -34.86 -8.11 -3.37
C ASP A 116 -35.52 -8.43 -2.03
N TYR A 117 -34.72 -8.51 -0.96
CA TYR A 117 -35.26 -8.78 0.36
C TYR A 117 -36.15 -7.65 0.86
N ILE A 118 -35.78 -6.39 0.65
CA ILE A 118 -36.64 -5.24 0.99
C ILE A 118 -37.98 -5.30 0.24
N ARG A 119 -37.97 -5.59 -1.07
CA ARG A 119 -39.20 -5.71 -1.87
C ARG A 119 -40.11 -6.83 -1.34
N LYS A 120 -39.52 -7.97 -0.97
CA LYS A 120 -40.24 -9.09 -0.37
C LYS A 120 -40.91 -8.69 0.94
N LEU A 121 -40.16 -8.08 1.86
CA LEU A 121 -40.66 -7.64 3.16
C LEU A 121 -41.80 -6.62 3.03
N GLN A 122 -41.69 -5.67 2.10
CA GLN A 122 -42.76 -4.70 1.83
C GLN A 122 -44.06 -5.37 1.36
N LYS A 123 -43.95 -6.39 0.48
CA LYS A 123 -45.12 -7.15 0.00
C LYS A 123 -45.77 -7.98 1.11
N GLU A 124 -44.95 -8.61 1.96
CA GLU A 124 -45.43 -9.37 3.12
C GLU A 124 -46.14 -8.47 4.13
N GLN A 125 -45.57 -7.29 4.42
CA GLN A 125 -46.18 -6.32 5.32
C GLN A 125 -47.53 -5.81 4.80
N GLN A 126 -47.66 -5.57 3.48
CA GLN A 126 -48.94 -5.18 2.89
C GLN A 126 -49.99 -6.28 3.04
N ARG A 127 -49.64 -7.53 2.71
CA ARG A 127 -50.55 -8.67 2.84
C ARG A 127 -51.02 -8.89 4.28
N SER A 128 -50.14 -8.70 5.27
CA SER A 128 -50.51 -8.83 6.67
C SER A 128 -51.54 -7.77 7.10
N LYS A 129 -51.44 -6.55 6.59
CA LYS A 129 -52.44 -5.49 6.86
C LYS A 129 -53.80 -5.80 6.25
N ASP A 130 -53.82 -6.34 5.03
CA ASP A 130 -55.06 -6.72 4.35
C ASP A 130 -55.79 -7.88 5.05
N LEU A 131 -55.06 -8.73 5.78
CA LEU A 131 -55.62 -9.84 6.57
C LEU A 131 -56.06 -9.43 7.98
N GLU A 132 -55.53 -8.34 8.51
CA GLU A 132 -55.88 -7.79 9.83
C GLU A 132 -57.00 -6.74 9.76
N SER A 133 -57.41 -6.36 8.54
CA SER A 133 -58.53 -5.44 8.24
C SER A 133 -59.84 -6.20 8.04
#